data_AF-A0A538I0I4-F1
#
_entry.id   AF-A0A538I0I4-F1
#
_cell.length_a   1.000
_cell.length_b   1.000
_cell.length_c   1.000
_cell.angle_alpha   90.00
_cell.angle_beta   90.00
_cell.angle_gamma   90.00
#
_symmetry.space_group_name_H-M   'P 1'
#
loop_
_entity.id
_entity.type
_entity.pdbx_description
1 polymer ?
#
loop_
_entity_poly.entity_id
_entity_poly.type
_entity_poly.pdbx_seq_one_letter_code
_entity_poly.pdbx_strand_id
1 'polypeptide(L)'
;MTDTDLRIREAIPARPIVHDEGGSRSGRLVVIEPARRWPRLYVPELWHYRELLLTFVWRDVKVRYKQTLVGVAWALLVPMFTLVVYVVVYGRFAKFPAGHLKYPVLVIGGLLPMQYFMSSLTGSGMSIVSGSSLVSKVYFPRVLLPLAAVLTPVVDFTMSFSVMLGVMAWFHTWPSWPAALLAPAFLALALITAFGAGLFLSALNVRFRDVQYAVPVFLQVLPLLSGVPFALDRIPQKWQWILAFNPMSTVIAGWRWAMLGGTAPDPAKAAVGLAVVVLLFLGGLTFFRSSEPRFADNI
;
A
#
# COMPACT_ATOMS: atom_id res chain seq x y z
N MET A 1 50.83 6.25 -45.38
CA MET A 1 49.56 6.87 -45.81
C MET A 1 48.46 5.98 -45.26
N THR A 2 47.68 6.32 -44.24
CA THR A 2 47.29 7.65 -43.75
C THR A 2 46.93 7.50 -42.27
N ASP A 3 47.64 8.22 -41.41
CA ASP A 3 47.37 8.33 -39.98
C ASP A 3 46.26 9.39 -39.82
N THR A 4 45.13 9.03 -39.21
CA THR A 4 43.99 9.95 -39.03
C THR A 4 43.95 10.36 -37.56
N ASP A 5 44.65 11.44 -37.26
CA ASP A 5 44.61 12.16 -35.99
C ASP A 5 43.20 12.67 -35.69
N LEU A 6 42.43 11.92 -34.88
CA LEU A 6 41.21 12.42 -34.25
C LEU A 6 41.58 13.33 -33.08
N ARG A 7 41.72 14.63 -33.35
CA ARG A 7 41.83 15.67 -32.32
C ARG A 7 40.52 15.78 -31.54
N ILE A 8 40.49 15.18 -30.35
CA ILE A 8 39.44 15.42 -29.35
C ILE A 8 39.54 16.89 -28.92
N ARG A 9 38.57 17.72 -29.35
CA ARG A 9 38.43 19.08 -28.81
C ARG A 9 37.99 18.95 -27.35
N GLU A 10 38.82 19.44 -26.43
CA GLU A 10 38.46 19.62 -25.03
C GLU A 10 37.16 20.42 -24.94
N ALA A 11 36.17 19.86 -24.23
CA ALA A 11 34.90 20.52 -24.00
C ALA A 11 35.14 21.79 -23.18
N ILE A 12 34.82 22.95 -23.77
CA ILE A 12 34.86 24.24 -23.09
C ILE A 12 33.94 24.14 -21.87
N PRO A 13 34.43 24.34 -20.63
CA PRO A 13 33.56 24.37 -19.47
C PRO A 13 32.57 25.54 -19.64
N ALA A 14 31.28 25.21 -19.65
CA ALA A 14 30.22 26.21 -19.79
C ALA A 14 30.38 27.25 -18.68
N ARG A 15 30.71 28.50 -19.07
CA ARG A 15 30.71 29.63 -18.14
C ARG A 15 29.29 29.81 -17.60
N PRO A 16 29.10 30.05 -16.29
CA PRO A 16 27.79 30.43 -15.79
C PRO A 16 27.40 31.75 -16.44
N ILE A 17 26.24 31.78 -17.10
CA ILE A 17 25.64 33.04 -17.56
C ILE A 17 25.21 33.78 -16.30
N VAL A 18 26.04 34.73 -15.88
CA VAL A 18 25.68 35.69 -14.83
C VAL A 18 24.71 36.68 -15.47
N HIS A 19 23.42 36.48 -15.22
CA HIS A 19 22.43 37.53 -15.42
C HIS A 19 22.52 38.48 -14.22
N ASP A 20 23.22 39.58 -14.41
CA ASP A 20 23.13 40.75 -13.54
C ASP A 20 22.06 41.66 -14.14
N GLU A 21 20.86 41.72 -13.56
CA GLU A 21 20.02 42.93 -13.51
C GLU A 21 18.97 42.79 -12.38
N GLY A 22 18.84 43.88 -11.61
CA GLY A 22 18.09 43.99 -10.36
C GLY A 22 16.61 43.64 -10.42
N GLY A 23 16.19 42.83 -9.46
CA GLY A 23 14.78 42.57 -9.18
C GLY A 23 14.65 41.49 -8.12
N SER A 24 14.34 41.89 -6.88
CA SER A 24 14.04 40.99 -5.76
C SER A 24 12.84 40.10 -6.08
N ARG A 25 13.10 38.99 -6.76
CA ARG A 25 12.30 37.77 -6.68
C ARG A 25 13.21 36.76 -6.02
N SER A 26 12.92 36.44 -4.78
CA SER A 26 13.51 35.30 -4.07
C SER A 26 13.20 34.02 -4.85
N GLY A 27 13.96 33.79 -5.91
CA GLY A 27 13.96 32.55 -6.65
C GLY A 27 14.48 31.51 -5.70
N ARG A 28 13.60 30.61 -5.24
CA ARG A 28 14.04 29.44 -4.49
C ARG A 28 15.06 28.71 -5.34
N LEU A 29 16.31 28.73 -4.89
CA LEU A 29 17.41 28.00 -5.46
C LEU A 29 17.08 26.51 -5.27
N VAL A 30 16.61 25.85 -6.33
CA VAL A 30 16.37 24.40 -6.32
C VAL A 30 17.71 23.74 -6.63
N VAL A 31 18.45 23.37 -5.59
CA VAL A 31 19.69 22.60 -5.71
C VAL A 31 19.31 21.16 -6.04
N ILE A 32 19.62 20.73 -7.26
CA ILE A 32 19.41 19.35 -7.72
C ILE A 32 20.59 18.52 -7.20
N GLU A 33 20.46 17.96 -6.00
CA GLU A 33 21.43 16.99 -5.49
C GLU A 33 21.21 15.62 -6.14
N PRO A 34 22.28 14.86 -6.46
CA PRO A 34 22.13 13.49 -6.94
C PRO A 34 21.39 12.67 -5.89
N ALA A 35 20.38 11.91 -6.31
CA ALA A 35 19.60 11.04 -5.44
C ALA A 35 20.53 10.10 -4.67
N ARG A 36 20.82 10.43 -3.40
CA ARG A 36 21.64 9.59 -2.52
C ARG A 36 20.98 8.22 -2.39
N ARG A 37 21.75 7.15 -2.62
CA ARG A 37 21.32 5.73 -2.57
C ARG A 37 20.66 5.27 -1.26
N TRP A 38 20.65 6.09 -0.21
CA TRP A 38 20.15 5.74 1.12
C TRP A 38 18.64 5.98 1.29
N PRO A 39 17.94 5.18 2.12
CA PRO A 39 16.49 5.25 2.31
C PRO A 39 16.10 6.40 3.24
N ARG A 40 16.23 7.64 2.77
CA ARG A 40 15.75 8.82 3.50
C ARG A 40 14.54 9.42 2.81
N LEU A 41 13.33 8.98 3.14
CA LEU A 41 12.13 9.77 2.83
C LEU A 41 12.38 11.20 3.31
N TYR A 42 12.49 12.15 2.38
CA TYR A 42 12.64 13.55 2.73
C TYR A 42 11.26 14.03 3.19
N VAL A 43 10.90 13.71 4.43
CA VAL A 43 9.61 14.06 5.03
C VAL A 43 9.26 15.55 4.85
N PRO A 44 10.21 16.50 4.99
CA PRO A 44 9.94 17.91 4.70
C PRO A 44 9.55 18.19 3.24
N GLU A 45 10.15 17.45 2.30
CA GLU A 45 9.82 17.53 0.88
C GLU A 45 8.42 16.95 0.62
N LEU A 46 8.08 15.79 1.20
CA LEU A 46 6.72 15.24 1.10
C LEU A 46 5.67 16.21 1.66
N TRP A 47 5.98 16.89 2.76
CA TRP A 47 5.10 17.91 3.34
C TRP A 47 4.97 19.15 2.44
N HIS A 48 6.04 19.51 1.73
CA HIS A 48 6.04 20.58 0.75
C HIS A 48 5.07 20.26 -0.41
N TYR A 49 5.06 19.01 -0.87
CA TYR A 49 4.20 18.54 -1.97
C TYR A 49 2.86 17.95 -1.50
N ARG A 50 2.40 18.23 -0.27
CA ARG A 50 1.13 17.66 0.26
C ARG A 50 -0.09 18.02 -0.58
N GLU A 51 -0.12 19.22 -1.16
CA GLU A 51 -1.23 19.67 -2.01
C GLU A 51 -1.27 18.90 -3.33
N LEU A 52 -0.10 18.58 -3.89
CA LEU A 52 0.03 17.72 -5.06
C LEU A 52 -0.39 16.27 -4.72
N LEU A 53 0.03 15.75 -3.56
CA LEU A 53 -0.39 14.43 -3.08
C LEU A 53 -1.92 14.35 -2.97
N LEU A 54 -2.54 15.33 -2.29
CA LEU A 54 -3.99 15.39 -2.15
C LEU A 54 -4.68 15.51 -3.52
N THR A 55 -4.10 16.27 -4.45
CA THR A 55 -4.62 16.37 -5.82
C THR A 55 -4.61 15.03 -6.53
N PHE A 56 -3.54 14.24 -6.41
CA PHE A 56 -3.51 12.88 -6.98
C PHE A 56 -4.52 11.95 -6.33
N VAL A 57 -4.59 11.93 -4.99
CA VAL A 57 -5.59 11.13 -4.28
C VAL A 57 -7.00 11.50 -4.72
N TRP A 58 -7.30 12.80 -4.80
CA TRP A 58 -8.64 13.26 -5.18
C TRP A 58 -8.98 12.99 -6.63
N ARG A 59 -8.00 13.09 -7.53
CA ARG A 59 -8.14 12.67 -8.92
C ARG A 59 -8.47 11.18 -9.00
N ASP A 60 -7.71 10.34 -8.31
CA ASP A 60 -7.85 8.88 -8.41
C ASP A 60 -9.19 8.41 -7.79
N VAL A 61 -9.62 9.01 -6.68
CA VAL A 61 -10.97 8.82 -6.11
C VAL A 61 -12.04 9.24 -7.12
N LYS A 62 -11.93 10.45 -7.70
CA LYS A 62 -12.92 10.90 -8.69
C LYS A 62 -12.99 9.95 -9.88
N VAL A 63 -11.86 9.54 -10.46
CA VAL A 63 -11.84 8.61 -11.60
C VAL A 63 -12.52 7.30 -11.25
N ARG A 64 -12.27 6.75 -10.05
CA ARG A 64 -12.88 5.51 -9.57
C ARG A 64 -14.40 5.55 -9.50
N TYR A 65 -15.00 6.70 -9.15
CA TYR A 65 -16.44 6.84 -8.90
C TYR A 65 -17.21 7.63 -9.98
N LYS A 66 -16.54 8.33 -10.90
CA LYS A 66 -17.16 9.26 -11.87
C LYS A 66 -17.84 8.59 -13.07
N GLN A 67 -17.66 7.28 -13.31
CA GLN A 67 -18.14 6.61 -14.53
C GLN A 67 -19.02 5.38 -14.31
N THR A 68 -19.61 5.20 -13.13
CA THR A 68 -20.43 4.02 -12.82
C THR A 68 -21.86 4.41 -12.43
N LEU A 69 -22.88 3.87 -13.13
CA LEU A 69 -24.30 3.99 -12.79
C LEU A 69 -24.60 3.54 -11.33
N VAL A 70 -23.78 2.63 -10.80
CA VAL A 70 -23.90 2.03 -9.46
C VAL A 70 -22.87 2.61 -8.46
N GLY A 71 -21.97 3.50 -8.90
CA GLY A 71 -21.14 4.38 -8.06
C GLY A 71 -20.61 3.79 -6.75
N VAL A 72 -20.84 4.56 -5.69
CA VAL A 72 -20.53 4.27 -4.29
C VAL A 72 -21.15 2.95 -3.81
N ALA A 73 -22.29 2.53 -4.35
CA ALA A 73 -22.92 1.27 -3.95
C ALA A 73 -22.02 0.07 -4.25
N TRP A 74 -21.18 0.13 -5.29
CA TRP A 74 -20.26 -0.97 -5.60
C TRP A 74 -19.22 -1.21 -4.50
N ALA A 75 -18.74 -0.14 -3.85
CA ALA A 75 -17.82 -0.24 -2.72
C ALA A 75 -18.45 -0.97 -1.50
N LEU A 76 -19.78 -0.97 -1.39
CA LEU A 76 -20.52 -1.69 -0.34
C LEU A 76 -20.92 -3.10 -0.78
N LEU A 77 -21.27 -3.29 -2.05
CA LEU A 77 -21.71 -4.57 -2.58
C LEU A 77 -20.58 -5.61 -2.57
N VAL A 78 -19.37 -5.25 -3.00
CA VAL A 78 -18.23 -6.17 -3.05
C VAL A 78 -17.92 -6.84 -1.69
N PRO A 79 -17.74 -6.09 -0.58
CA PRO A 79 -17.49 -6.70 0.73
C PRO A 79 -18.69 -7.52 1.23
N MET A 80 -19.93 -7.12 0.94
CA MET A 80 -21.12 -7.90 1.31
C MET A 80 -21.21 -9.23 0.57
N PHE A 81 -21.05 -9.23 -0.76
CA PHE A 81 -21.04 -10.46 -1.56
C PHE A 81 -19.90 -11.38 -1.14
N THR A 82 -18.71 -10.82 -0.96
CA THR A 82 -17.54 -11.60 -0.53
C THR A 82 -17.74 -12.20 0.86
N LEU A 83 -18.33 -11.45 1.80
CA LEU A 83 -18.70 -11.94 3.13
C LEU A 83 -19.66 -13.13 3.03
N VAL A 84 -20.73 -13.01 2.24
CA VAL A 84 -21.71 -14.10 2.06
C VAL A 84 -21.04 -15.35 1.51
N VAL A 85 -20.22 -15.21 0.47
CA VAL A 85 -19.48 -16.34 -0.12
C VAL A 85 -18.57 -17.00 0.92
N TYR A 86 -17.82 -16.21 1.70
CA TYR A 86 -16.95 -16.76 2.73
C TYR A 86 -17.74 -17.48 3.84
N VAL A 87 -18.86 -16.90 4.29
CA VAL A 87 -19.72 -17.51 5.32
C VAL A 87 -20.32 -18.83 4.83
N VAL A 88 -20.78 -18.90 3.58
CA VAL A 88 -21.37 -20.12 3.01
C VAL A 88 -20.29 -21.17 2.77
N VAL A 89 -19.23 -20.82 2.04
CA VAL A 89 -18.21 -21.80 1.63
C VAL A 89 -17.36 -22.25 2.82
N TYR A 90 -16.75 -21.31 3.54
CA TYR A 90 -15.80 -21.66 4.60
C TYR A 90 -16.49 -21.87 5.96
N GLY A 91 -17.58 -21.14 6.23
CA GLY A 91 -18.33 -21.30 7.47
C GLY A 91 -19.28 -22.50 7.44
N ARG A 92 -20.17 -22.58 6.45
CA ARG A 92 -21.22 -23.60 6.40
C ARG A 92 -20.73 -24.94 5.85
N PHE A 93 -19.98 -24.93 4.75
CA PHE A 93 -19.52 -26.17 4.11
C PHE A 93 -18.20 -26.69 4.70
N ALA A 94 -17.17 -25.85 4.78
CA ALA A 94 -15.86 -26.27 5.28
C ALA A 94 -15.74 -26.27 6.82
N LYS A 95 -16.70 -25.63 7.53
CA LYS A 95 -16.76 -25.54 9.00
C LYS A 95 -15.46 -25.02 9.64
N PHE A 96 -14.89 -23.97 9.04
CA PHE A 96 -13.65 -23.37 9.54
C PHE A 96 -13.81 -22.82 10.96
N PRO A 97 -12.75 -22.92 11.79
CA PRO A 97 -12.84 -22.54 13.19
C PRO A 97 -12.97 -21.02 13.33
N ALA A 98 -14.07 -20.60 13.99
CA ALA A 98 -14.36 -19.20 14.26
C ALA A 98 -13.75 -18.67 15.58
N GLY A 99 -13.26 -19.57 16.43
CA GLY A 99 -12.83 -19.22 17.79
C GLY A 99 -14.01 -18.70 18.62
N HIS A 100 -13.81 -17.55 19.27
CA HIS A 100 -14.80 -16.92 20.14
C HIS A 100 -15.80 -16.02 19.41
N LEU A 101 -15.55 -15.71 18.13
CA LEU A 101 -16.38 -14.80 17.34
C LEU A 101 -17.43 -15.58 16.54
N LYS A 102 -18.55 -14.93 16.24
CA LYS A 102 -19.48 -15.42 15.23
C LYS A 102 -18.78 -15.39 13.87
N TYR A 103 -18.97 -16.43 13.06
CA TYR A 103 -18.23 -16.60 11.81
C TYR A 103 -18.33 -15.39 10.85
N PRO A 104 -19.51 -14.77 10.62
CA PRO A 104 -19.60 -13.57 9.79
C PRO A 104 -18.79 -12.38 10.33
N VAL A 105 -18.79 -12.18 11.64
CA VAL A 105 -18.04 -11.12 12.33
C VAL A 105 -16.53 -11.35 12.17
N LEU A 106 -16.09 -12.60 12.33
CA LEU A 106 -14.69 -12.97 12.10
C LEU A 106 -14.26 -12.68 10.65
N VAL A 107 -15.07 -13.10 9.67
CA VAL A 107 -14.74 -12.93 8.25
C VAL A 107 -14.66 -11.46 7.89
N ILE A 108 -15.67 -10.65 8.21
CA ILE A 108 -15.66 -9.22 7.82
C ILE A 108 -14.49 -8.46 8.46
N GLY A 109 -14.13 -8.81 9.71
CA GLY A 109 -12.99 -8.24 10.40
C GLY A 109 -11.64 -8.58 9.74
N GLY A 110 -11.50 -9.74 9.11
CA GLY A 110 -10.30 -10.05 8.32
C GLY A 110 -10.36 -9.51 6.90
N LEU A 111 -11.55 -9.49 6.32
CA LEU A 111 -11.78 -9.16 4.92
C LEU A 111 -11.49 -7.69 4.62
N LEU A 112 -11.93 -6.76 5.47
CA LEU A 112 -11.73 -5.32 5.25
C LEU A 112 -10.26 -4.90 5.16
N PRO A 113 -9.40 -5.14 6.17
CA PRO A 113 -7.98 -4.77 6.08
C PRO A 113 -7.29 -5.51 4.93
N MET A 114 -7.71 -6.74 4.62
CA MET A 114 -7.16 -7.50 3.50
C MET A 114 -7.54 -6.88 2.15
N GLN A 115 -8.79 -6.49 1.93
CA GLN A 115 -9.24 -5.84 0.70
C GLN A 115 -8.59 -4.47 0.52
N TYR A 116 -8.44 -3.71 1.60
CA TYR A 116 -7.66 -2.47 1.59
C TYR A 116 -6.22 -2.73 1.12
N PHE A 117 -5.54 -3.72 1.71
CA PHE A 117 -4.18 -4.08 1.34
C PHE A 117 -4.06 -4.50 -0.14
N MET A 118 -4.94 -5.39 -0.62
CA MET A 118 -4.93 -5.85 -2.01
C MET A 118 -5.14 -4.70 -3.01
N SER A 119 -6.08 -3.80 -2.72
CA SER A 119 -6.38 -2.63 -3.55
C SER A 119 -5.21 -1.65 -3.57
N SER A 120 -4.61 -1.40 -2.40
CA SER A 120 -3.47 -0.50 -2.24
C SER A 120 -2.23 -1.04 -2.92
N LEU A 121 -1.94 -2.34 -2.77
CA LEU A 121 -0.80 -2.99 -3.39
C LEU A 121 -0.89 -2.98 -4.92
N THR A 122 -2.06 -3.30 -5.46
CA THR A 122 -2.30 -3.31 -6.91
C THR A 122 -2.20 -1.90 -7.49
N GLY A 123 -2.88 -0.93 -6.87
CA GLY A 123 -2.81 0.47 -7.32
C GLY A 123 -1.39 1.03 -7.24
N SER A 124 -0.68 0.77 -6.15
CA SER A 124 0.69 1.21 -5.94
C SER A 124 1.64 0.59 -6.97
N GLY A 125 1.54 -0.73 -7.22
CA GLY A 125 2.35 -1.44 -8.20
C GLY A 125 2.18 -0.94 -9.64
N MET A 126 1.02 -0.40 -10.00
CA MET A 126 0.76 0.17 -11.32
C MET A 126 1.01 1.68 -11.41
N SER A 127 1.14 2.37 -10.27
CA SER A 127 1.10 3.84 -10.17
C SER A 127 2.11 4.56 -11.07
N ILE A 128 3.34 4.06 -11.17
CA ILE A 128 4.41 4.68 -11.99
C ILE A 128 4.11 4.51 -13.49
N VAL A 129 3.68 3.32 -13.90
CA VAL A 129 3.36 3.02 -15.30
C VAL A 129 2.13 3.82 -15.76
N SER A 130 1.09 3.89 -14.92
CA SER A 130 -0.11 4.69 -15.21
C SER A 130 0.15 6.19 -15.18
N GLY A 131 1.13 6.63 -14.40
CA GLY A 131 1.55 8.04 -14.28
C GLY A 131 2.65 8.46 -15.24
N SER A 132 3.05 7.59 -16.17
CA SER A 132 4.17 7.76 -17.10
C SER A 132 4.22 9.13 -17.77
N SER A 133 3.09 9.58 -18.32
CA SER A 133 2.97 10.86 -19.02
C SER A 133 3.25 12.09 -18.14
N LEU A 134 3.04 11.98 -16.82
CA LEU A 134 3.30 13.05 -15.87
C LEU A 134 4.76 13.00 -15.40
N VAL A 135 5.26 11.78 -15.13
CA VAL A 135 6.65 11.53 -14.74
C VAL A 135 7.65 12.00 -15.79
N SER A 136 7.29 11.92 -17.08
CA SER A 136 8.15 12.37 -18.18
C SER A 136 8.10 13.87 -18.45
N LYS A 137 7.07 14.59 -17.96
CA LYS A 137 6.82 16.00 -18.31
C LYS A 137 7.06 16.99 -17.18
N VAL A 138 6.95 16.55 -15.92
CA VAL A 138 7.02 17.43 -14.75
C VAL A 138 7.93 16.81 -13.70
N TYR A 139 8.83 17.61 -13.14
CA TYR A 139 9.64 17.19 -12.00
C TYR A 139 8.83 17.24 -10.71
N PHE A 140 8.73 16.11 -10.02
CA PHE A 140 8.20 15.98 -8.66
C PHE A 140 8.71 14.69 -8.02
N PRO A 141 8.66 14.54 -6.68
CA PRO A 141 9.08 13.30 -6.01
C PRO A 141 8.21 12.12 -6.44
N ARG A 142 8.79 11.15 -7.16
CA ARG A 142 8.03 10.05 -7.79
C ARG A 142 7.35 9.12 -6.78
N VAL A 143 7.87 9.07 -5.55
CA VAL A 143 7.28 8.35 -4.40
C VAL A 143 5.84 8.82 -4.10
N LEU A 144 5.45 10.04 -4.51
CA LEU A 144 4.09 10.54 -4.35
C LEU A 144 3.05 9.72 -5.12
N LEU A 145 3.39 9.11 -6.26
CA LEU A 145 2.44 8.30 -7.03
C LEU A 145 2.09 6.99 -6.30
N PRO A 146 3.06 6.15 -5.87
CA PRO A 146 2.77 4.98 -5.04
C PRO A 146 2.05 5.35 -3.73
N LEU A 147 2.38 6.50 -3.13
CA LEU A 147 1.74 6.95 -1.88
C LEU A 147 0.28 7.34 -2.10
N ALA A 148 -0.01 8.12 -3.14
CA ALA A 148 -1.38 8.49 -3.50
C ALA A 148 -2.24 7.24 -3.77
N ALA A 149 -1.67 6.24 -4.43
CA ALA A 149 -2.35 4.99 -4.74
C ALA A 149 -2.66 4.13 -3.49
N VAL A 150 -1.88 4.24 -2.42
CA VAL A 150 -2.14 3.56 -1.13
C VAL A 150 -3.15 4.33 -0.26
N LEU A 151 -3.22 5.65 -0.41
CA LEU A 151 -4.18 6.49 0.29
C LEU A 151 -5.58 6.47 -0.35
N THR A 152 -5.65 6.25 -1.67
CA THR A 152 -6.93 6.24 -2.41
C THR A 152 -7.94 5.20 -1.87
N PRO A 153 -7.55 3.92 -1.64
CA PRO A 153 -8.47 2.90 -1.12
C PRO A 153 -8.89 3.09 0.34
N VAL A 154 -8.36 4.09 1.05
CA VAL A 154 -8.84 4.42 2.40
C VAL A 154 -10.31 4.85 2.35
N VAL A 155 -10.74 5.54 1.28
CA VAL A 155 -12.15 5.91 1.07
C VAL A 155 -13.03 4.66 0.97
N ASP A 156 -12.61 3.68 0.16
CA ASP A 156 -13.31 2.41 -0.03
C ASP A 156 -13.37 1.63 1.29
N PHE A 157 -12.28 1.66 2.08
CA PHE A 157 -12.24 1.06 3.41
C PHE A 157 -13.23 1.74 4.37
N THR A 158 -13.30 3.08 4.41
CA THR A 158 -14.26 3.81 5.25
C THR A 158 -15.71 3.50 4.87
N MET A 159 -16.00 3.40 3.57
CA MET A 159 -17.33 2.97 3.10
C MET A 159 -17.62 1.54 3.56
N SER A 160 -16.70 0.62 3.32
CA SER A 160 -16.86 -0.80 3.68
C SER A 160 -16.88 -1.02 5.20
N PHE A 161 -16.27 -0.12 5.98
CA PHE A 161 -16.34 -0.13 7.44
C PHE A 161 -17.76 0.07 7.95
N SER A 162 -18.61 0.84 7.25
CA SER A 162 -20.04 0.95 7.60
C SER A 162 -20.77 -0.40 7.53
N VAL A 163 -20.41 -1.26 6.57
CA VAL A 163 -20.94 -2.63 6.46
C VAL A 163 -20.51 -3.46 7.66
N MET A 164 -19.24 -3.35 8.07
CA MET A 164 -18.75 -4.03 9.28
C MET A 164 -19.50 -3.58 10.53
N LEU A 165 -19.77 -2.28 10.69
CA LEU A 165 -20.59 -1.77 11.80
C LEU A 165 -22.01 -2.35 11.77
N GLY A 166 -22.63 -2.47 10.60
CA GLY A 166 -23.93 -3.14 10.46
C GLY A 166 -23.91 -4.61 10.90
N VAL A 167 -22.88 -5.36 10.49
CA VAL A 167 -22.67 -6.75 10.93
C VAL A 167 -22.44 -6.84 12.44
N MET A 168 -21.62 -5.94 13.00
CA MET A 168 -21.35 -5.87 14.43
C MET A 168 -22.62 -5.60 15.24
N ALA A 169 -23.45 -4.65 14.79
CA ALA A 169 -24.72 -4.33 15.41
C ALA A 169 -25.69 -5.52 15.38
N TRP A 170 -25.78 -6.23 14.25
CA TRP A 170 -26.63 -7.41 14.09
C TRP A 170 -26.24 -8.57 15.02
N PHE A 171 -24.95 -8.80 15.21
CA PHE A 171 -24.44 -9.88 16.07
C PHE A 171 -24.15 -9.44 17.52
N HIS A 172 -24.47 -8.19 17.86
CA HIS A 172 -24.20 -7.58 19.17
C HIS A 172 -22.74 -7.72 19.63
N THR A 173 -21.79 -7.69 18.68
CA THR A 173 -20.35 -7.75 18.98
C THR A 173 -19.78 -6.35 18.96
N TRP A 174 -19.39 -5.84 20.13
CA TRP A 174 -18.82 -4.51 20.28
C TRP A 174 -17.35 -4.57 20.69
N PRO A 175 -16.55 -3.54 20.36
CA PRO A 175 -15.15 -3.48 20.74
C PRO A 175 -15.00 -3.52 22.26
N SER A 176 -14.04 -4.28 22.76
CA SER A 176 -13.62 -4.18 24.16
C SER A 176 -12.72 -2.96 24.33
N TRP A 177 -13.15 -1.99 25.13
CA TRP A 177 -12.26 -0.91 25.59
C TRP A 177 -11.22 -1.50 26.55
N PRO A 178 -9.92 -1.12 26.47
CA PRO A 178 -9.32 -0.03 25.66
C PRO A 178 -8.80 -0.45 24.27
N ALA A 179 -8.90 -1.73 23.89
CA ALA A 179 -8.26 -2.27 22.68
C ALA A 179 -8.69 -1.55 21.39
N ALA A 180 -9.91 -1.00 21.36
CA ALA A 180 -10.42 -0.19 20.25
C ALA A 180 -9.50 1.01 19.88
N LEU A 181 -8.79 1.59 20.86
CA LEU A 181 -7.84 2.70 20.62
C LEU A 181 -6.64 2.27 19.75
N LEU A 182 -6.34 0.97 19.70
CA LEU A 182 -5.25 0.42 18.90
C LEU A 182 -5.68 0.05 17.47
N ALA A 183 -6.98 0.11 17.16
CA ALA A 183 -7.47 -0.20 15.80
C ALA A 183 -6.82 0.69 14.72
N PRO A 184 -6.67 2.02 14.90
CA PRO A 184 -5.96 2.87 13.93
C PRO A 184 -4.49 2.49 13.75
N ALA A 185 -3.82 1.97 14.79
CA ALA A 185 -2.44 1.54 14.69
C ALA A 185 -2.27 0.31 13.79
N PHE A 186 -3.19 -0.66 13.86
CA PHE A 186 -3.18 -1.81 12.96
C PHE A 186 -3.54 -1.43 11.51
N LEU A 187 -4.42 -0.44 11.32
CA LEU A 187 -4.68 0.11 9.98
C LEU A 187 -3.45 0.81 9.41
N ALA A 188 -2.74 1.61 10.24
CA ALA A 188 -1.47 2.22 9.85
C ALA A 188 -0.41 1.16 9.51
N LEU A 189 -0.38 0.04 10.22
CA LEU A 189 0.50 -1.09 9.91
C LEU A 189 0.16 -1.70 8.53
N ALA A 190 -1.13 -1.88 8.21
CA ALA A 190 -1.56 -2.30 6.87
C ALA A 190 -1.13 -1.30 5.79
N LEU A 191 -1.27 0.01 6.04
CA LEU A 191 -0.84 1.07 5.12
C LEU A 191 0.66 1.01 4.86
N ILE A 192 1.48 0.93 5.91
CA ILE A 192 2.95 0.84 5.78
C ILE A 192 3.35 -0.43 5.03
N THR A 193 2.68 -1.55 5.30
CA THR A 193 2.92 -2.83 4.61
C THR A 193 2.58 -2.71 3.12
N ALA A 194 1.41 -2.16 2.79
CA ALA A 194 0.97 -1.96 1.42
C ALA A 194 1.89 -0.99 0.66
N PHE A 195 2.33 0.07 1.32
CA PHE A 195 3.24 1.05 0.75
C PHE A 195 4.65 0.48 0.53
N GLY A 196 5.20 -0.25 1.49
CA GLY A 196 6.50 -0.91 1.35
C GLY A 196 6.52 -1.92 0.21
N ALA A 197 5.56 -2.84 0.19
CA ALA A 197 5.43 -3.83 -0.88
C ALA A 197 5.04 -3.18 -2.22
N GLY A 198 4.23 -2.12 -2.20
CA GLY A 198 3.83 -1.36 -3.38
C GLY A 198 4.97 -0.59 -4.02
N LEU A 199 5.87 0.00 -3.23
CA LEU A 199 7.12 0.60 -3.72
C LEU A 199 7.99 -0.44 -4.43
N PHE A 200 8.15 -1.62 -3.82
CA PHE A 200 8.90 -2.71 -4.44
C PHE A 200 8.28 -3.14 -5.78
N LEU A 201 6.96 -3.40 -5.79
CA LEU A 201 6.25 -3.83 -6.99
C LEU A 201 6.21 -2.76 -8.09
N SER A 202 6.06 -1.48 -7.73
CA SER A 202 6.04 -0.40 -8.71
C SER A 202 7.36 -0.27 -9.45
N ALA A 203 8.48 -0.37 -8.73
CA ALA A 203 9.80 -0.40 -9.33
C ALA A 203 10.03 -1.67 -10.17
N LEU A 204 9.53 -2.83 -9.71
CA LEU A 204 9.66 -4.09 -10.43
C LEU A 204 8.84 -4.09 -11.74
N ASN A 205 7.64 -3.52 -11.71
CA ASN A 205 6.72 -3.47 -12.85
C ASN A 205 7.23 -2.58 -13.98
N VAL A 206 7.94 -1.49 -13.65
CA VAL A 206 8.64 -0.68 -14.66
C VAL A 206 9.74 -1.48 -15.37
N ARG A 207 10.40 -2.40 -14.65
CA ARG A 207 11.44 -3.27 -15.22
C ARG A 207 10.88 -4.48 -15.97
N PHE A 208 9.78 -5.06 -15.46
CA PHE A 208 9.18 -6.28 -15.95
C PHE A 208 7.66 -6.13 -16.02
N ARG A 209 7.13 -6.00 -17.23
CA ARG A 209 5.68 -5.81 -17.45
C ARG A 209 4.84 -7.01 -17.00
N ASP A 210 5.43 -8.21 -16.94
CA ASP A 210 4.71 -9.43 -16.52
C ASP A 210 4.25 -9.40 -15.05
N VAL A 211 4.86 -8.54 -14.23
CA VAL A 211 4.49 -8.35 -12.82
C VAL A 211 3.02 -7.97 -12.70
N GLN A 212 2.47 -7.21 -13.65
CA GLN A 212 1.06 -6.81 -13.64
C GLN A 212 0.09 -7.99 -13.71
N TYR A 213 0.49 -9.12 -14.29
CA TYR A 213 -0.31 -10.33 -14.38
C TYR A 213 -0.06 -11.28 -13.19
N ALA A 214 1.18 -11.32 -12.69
CA ALA A 214 1.54 -12.16 -11.55
C ALA A 214 0.91 -11.67 -10.24
N VAL A 215 0.84 -10.35 -10.02
CA VAL A 215 0.33 -9.77 -8.76
C VAL A 215 -1.12 -10.18 -8.46
N PRO A 216 -2.09 -10.06 -9.40
CA PRO A 216 -3.47 -10.51 -9.16
C PRO A 216 -3.58 -12.00 -8.81
N VAL A 217 -2.74 -12.86 -9.39
CA VAL A 217 -2.74 -14.30 -9.08
C VAL A 217 -2.30 -14.54 -7.64
N PHE A 218 -1.22 -13.89 -7.21
CA PHE A 218 -0.74 -13.99 -5.83
C PHE A 218 -1.78 -13.45 -4.82
N LEU A 219 -2.41 -12.32 -5.16
CA LEU A 219 -3.41 -11.69 -4.31
C LEU A 219 -4.69 -12.52 -4.13
N GLN A 220 -5.01 -13.45 -5.04
CA GLN A 220 -6.15 -14.36 -4.86
C GLN A 220 -5.94 -15.36 -3.71
N VAL A 221 -4.71 -15.86 -3.53
CA VAL A 221 -4.39 -16.86 -2.51
C VAL A 221 -4.09 -16.21 -1.15
N LEU A 222 -3.55 -14.99 -1.17
CA LEU A 222 -3.08 -14.30 0.02
C LEU A 222 -4.12 -14.18 1.16
N PRO A 223 -5.43 -13.92 0.93
CA PRO A 223 -6.43 -13.89 2.00
C PRO A 223 -6.52 -15.19 2.81
N LEU A 224 -6.30 -16.33 2.14
CA LEU A 224 -6.30 -17.65 2.79
C LEU A 224 -5.06 -17.82 3.68
N LEU A 225 -3.91 -17.31 3.23
CA LEU A 225 -2.66 -17.32 3.98
C LEU A 225 -2.63 -16.26 5.10
N SER A 226 -3.44 -15.21 5.02
CA SER A 226 -3.50 -14.17 6.07
C SER A 226 -4.48 -14.49 7.20
N GLY A 227 -5.12 -15.67 7.17
CA GLY A 227 -6.10 -16.06 8.19
C GLY A 227 -7.43 -15.31 8.09
N VAL A 228 -7.83 -14.83 6.90
CA VAL A 228 -9.17 -14.25 6.71
C VAL A 228 -10.28 -15.25 7.03
N PRO A 229 -10.26 -16.52 6.56
CA PRO A 229 -11.38 -17.43 6.76
C PRO A 229 -11.39 -18.17 8.11
N PHE A 230 -10.33 -18.08 8.94
CA PHE A 230 -10.23 -18.83 10.20
C PHE A 230 -9.55 -18.03 11.32
N ALA A 231 -9.75 -18.47 12.56
CA ALA A 231 -9.08 -17.92 13.73
C ALA A 231 -7.68 -18.54 13.93
N LEU A 232 -6.65 -17.70 14.11
CA LEU A 232 -5.24 -18.12 14.20
C LEU A 232 -4.94 -18.94 15.47
N ASP A 233 -5.70 -18.76 16.54
CA ASP A 233 -5.58 -19.49 17.80
C ASP A 233 -6.02 -20.96 17.69
N ARG A 234 -6.76 -21.32 16.63
CA ARG A 234 -7.35 -22.66 16.45
C ARG A 234 -6.58 -23.57 15.52
N ILE A 235 -5.51 -23.07 14.92
CA ILE A 235 -4.59 -23.86 14.08
C ILE A 235 -3.38 -24.33 14.91
N PRO A 236 -2.72 -25.44 14.52
CA PRO A 236 -1.54 -25.94 15.22
C PRO A 236 -0.41 -24.90 15.31
N GLN A 237 0.31 -24.87 16.43
CA GLN A 237 1.31 -23.84 16.74
C GLN A 237 2.40 -23.71 15.66
N LYS A 238 2.81 -24.81 15.01
CA LYS A 238 3.77 -24.80 13.89
C LYS A 238 3.33 -23.90 12.74
N TRP A 239 2.04 -23.97 12.36
CA TRP A 239 1.48 -23.17 11.28
C TRP A 239 1.31 -21.70 11.69
N GLN A 240 1.01 -21.44 12.96
CA GLN A 240 0.92 -20.06 13.47
C GLN A 240 2.23 -19.28 13.28
N TRP A 241 3.38 -19.94 13.47
CA TRP A 241 4.69 -19.31 13.25
C TRP A 241 4.98 -19.03 11.78
N ILE A 242 4.60 -19.95 10.87
CA ILE A 242 4.73 -19.71 9.43
C ILE A 242 3.86 -18.52 9.02
N LEU A 243 2.64 -18.44 9.52
CA LEU A 243 1.73 -17.34 9.23
C LEU A 243 2.15 -16.02 9.88
N ALA A 244 2.96 -16.03 10.93
CA ALA A 244 3.50 -14.82 11.55
C ALA A 244 4.48 -14.06 10.64
N PHE A 245 5.09 -14.74 9.66
CA PHE A 245 5.89 -14.08 8.62
C PHE A 245 5.05 -13.31 7.61
N ASN A 246 3.76 -13.62 7.49
CA ASN A 246 2.85 -12.82 6.68
C ASN A 246 2.40 -11.61 7.52
N PRO A 247 2.82 -10.37 7.17
CA PRO A 247 2.51 -9.18 7.96
C PRO A 247 1.00 -8.92 8.07
N MET A 248 0.23 -9.33 7.06
CA MET A 248 -1.23 -9.17 7.08
C MET A 248 -1.90 -10.09 8.10
N SER A 249 -1.29 -11.22 8.47
CA SER A 249 -1.79 -12.05 9.58
C SER A 249 -1.76 -11.28 10.90
N THR A 250 -0.67 -10.54 11.16
CA THR A 250 -0.53 -9.70 12.35
C THR A 250 -1.51 -8.54 12.34
N VAL A 251 -1.68 -7.88 11.20
CA VAL A 251 -2.69 -6.81 11.02
C VAL A 251 -4.10 -7.33 11.30
N ILE A 252 -4.49 -8.46 10.70
CA ILE A 252 -5.83 -9.03 10.83
C ILE A 252 -6.10 -9.50 12.27
N ALA A 253 -5.13 -10.18 12.89
CA ALA A 253 -5.27 -10.63 14.28
C ALA A 253 -5.45 -9.44 15.23
N GLY A 254 -4.60 -8.42 15.10
CA GLY A 254 -4.68 -7.21 15.90
C GLY A 254 -5.95 -6.40 15.67
N TRP A 255 -6.37 -6.25 14.42
CA TRP A 255 -7.62 -5.57 14.06
C TRP A 255 -8.85 -6.26 14.66
N ARG A 256 -8.91 -7.60 14.57
CA ARG A 256 -10.00 -8.39 15.19
C ARG A 256 -10.01 -8.28 16.70
N TRP A 257 -8.85 -8.31 17.34
CA TRP A 257 -8.75 -8.10 18.78
C TRP A 257 -9.25 -6.70 19.17
N ALA A 258 -8.77 -5.66 18.47
CA ALA A 258 -9.11 -4.27 18.77
C ALA A 258 -10.60 -3.94 18.55
N MET A 259 -11.18 -4.38 17.43
CA MET A 259 -12.53 -3.98 17.01
C MET A 259 -13.63 -4.95 17.41
N LEU A 260 -13.32 -6.25 17.51
CA LEU A 260 -14.33 -7.31 17.63
C LEU A 260 -14.24 -8.10 18.93
N GLY A 261 -13.28 -7.78 19.81
CA GLY A 261 -13.05 -8.54 21.04
C GLY A 261 -12.51 -9.95 20.79
N GLY A 262 -11.80 -10.14 19.66
CA GLY A 262 -11.14 -11.41 19.34
C GLY A 262 -9.98 -11.73 20.30
N THR A 263 -9.34 -12.90 20.12
CA THR A 263 -8.16 -13.27 20.91
C THR A 263 -7.01 -12.31 20.65
N ALA A 264 -6.35 -11.83 21.71
CA ALA A 264 -5.20 -10.93 21.59
C ALA A 264 -4.06 -11.61 20.80
N PRO A 265 -3.38 -10.89 19.90
CA PRO A 265 -2.24 -11.43 19.18
C PRO A 265 -1.10 -11.75 20.15
N ASP A 266 -0.49 -12.92 19.96
CA ASP A 266 0.71 -13.34 20.68
C ASP A 266 1.84 -12.32 20.45
N PRO A 267 2.40 -11.69 21.51
CA PRO A 267 3.42 -10.64 21.36
C PRO A 267 4.65 -11.08 20.57
N ALA A 268 5.08 -12.33 20.70
CA ALA A 268 6.26 -12.84 20.00
C ALA A 268 5.99 -12.97 18.49
N LYS A 269 4.82 -13.48 18.12
CA LYS A 269 4.40 -13.59 16.71
C LYS A 269 4.14 -12.21 16.11
N ALA A 270 3.55 -11.30 16.89
CA ALA A 270 3.33 -9.92 16.48
C ALA A 270 4.66 -9.18 16.23
N ALA A 271 5.68 -9.41 17.08
CA ALA A 271 7.02 -8.85 16.88
C ALA A 271 7.68 -9.34 15.60
N VAL A 272 7.54 -10.63 15.26
CA VAL A 272 8.01 -11.16 13.96
C VAL A 272 7.29 -10.47 12.80
N GLY A 273 5.97 -10.36 12.86
CA GLY A 273 5.21 -9.66 11.81
C GLY A 273 5.62 -8.20 11.66
N LEU A 274 5.82 -7.48 12.78
CA LEU A 274 6.28 -6.10 12.77
C LEU A 274 7.68 -5.97 12.16
N ALA A 275 8.60 -6.88 12.49
CA ALA A 275 9.93 -6.91 11.90
C ALA A 275 9.85 -7.11 10.37
N VAL A 276 8.97 -8.00 9.89
CA VAL A 276 8.72 -8.19 8.46
C VAL A 276 8.17 -6.92 7.81
N VAL A 277 7.24 -6.20 8.45
CA VAL A 277 6.74 -4.92 7.93
C VAL A 277 7.87 -3.89 7.77
N VAL A 278 8.72 -3.75 8.78
CA VAL A 278 9.86 -2.83 8.73
C VAL A 278 10.83 -3.23 7.61
N LEU A 279 11.15 -4.53 7.48
CA LEU A 279 12.03 -5.03 6.43
C LEU A 279 11.43 -4.81 5.03
N LEU A 280 10.14 -5.07 4.84
CA LEU A 280 9.44 -4.83 3.57
C LEU A 280 9.41 -3.35 3.23
N PHE A 281 9.18 -2.47 4.20
CA PHE A 281 9.16 -1.04 3.99
C PHE A 281 10.54 -0.49 3.62
N LEU A 282 11.57 -0.83 4.39
CA LEU A 282 12.94 -0.39 4.10
C LEU A 282 13.47 -0.99 2.80
N GLY A 283 13.22 -2.29 2.57
CA GLY A 283 13.57 -3.00 1.34
C GLY A 283 12.87 -2.41 0.10
N GLY A 284 11.57 -2.16 0.20
CA GLY A 284 10.81 -1.52 -0.89
C GLY A 284 11.27 -0.10 -1.18
N LEU A 285 11.53 0.71 -0.14
CA LEU A 285 12.01 2.09 -0.29
C LEU A 285 13.40 2.17 -0.91
N THR A 286 14.34 1.33 -0.43
CA THR A 286 15.70 1.24 -0.98
C THR A 286 15.68 0.79 -2.44
N PHE A 287 14.91 -0.26 -2.76
CA PHE A 287 14.81 -0.77 -4.11
C PHE A 287 14.18 0.26 -5.08
N PHE A 288 13.12 0.93 -4.65
CA PHE A 288 12.46 1.98 -5.43
C PHE A 288 13.44 3.11 -5.78
N ARG A 289 14.17 3.63 -4.78
CA ARG A 289 15.16 4.70 -5.01
C ARG A 289 16.31 4.29 -5.91
N SER A 290 16.77 3.06 -5.77
CA SER A 290 17.83 2.53 -6.65
C SER A 290 17.38 2.43 -8.11
N SER A 291 16.07 2.26 -8.33
CA SER A 291 15.47 2.12 -9.66
C SER A 291 15.01 3.46 -10.25
N GLU A 292 14.83 4.48 -9.41
CA GLU A 292 14.27 5.78 -9.79
C GLU A 292 14.96 6.45 -10.99
N PRO A 293 16.31 6.50 -11.11
CA PRO A 293 16.95 7.12 -12.26
C PRO A 293 16.57 6.47 -13.60
N ARG A 294 16.31 5.16 -13.60
CA ARG A 294 16.02 4.37 -14.80
C ARG A 294 14.57 4.43 -15.24
N PHE A 295 13.69 5.05 -14.45
CA PHE A 295 12.28 5.14 -14.83
C PHE A 295 12.07 6.03 -16.06
N ALA A 296 12.90 7.05 -16.28
CA ALA A 296 12.75 7.91 -17.46
C ALA A 296 13.12 7.19 -18.77
N ASP A 297 14.04 6.22 -18.70
CA ASP A 297 14.56 5.52 -19.89
C ASP A 297 13.68 4.32 -20.30
N ASN A 298 12.93 3.73 -19.36
CA ASN A 298 12.20 2.47 -19.55
C ASN A 298 10.67 2.63 -19.66
N ILE A 299 10.16 3.85 -19.55
CA ILE A 299 8.73 4.18 -19.58
C ILE A 299 8.32 4.71 -20.94
#